data_AF-A0A1Y3BLC1-F1
#
_entry.id   AF-A0A1Y3BLC1-F1
#
_cell.length_a   1.000
_cell.length_b   1.000
_cell.length_c   1.000
_cell.angle_alpha   90.00
_cell.angle_beta   90.00
_cell.angle_gamma   90.00
#
_symmetry.space_group_name_H-M   'P 1'
#
loop_
_entity.id
_entity.type
_entity.pdbx_description
1 polymer ?
#
loop_
_entity_poly.entity_id
_entity_poly.type
_entity_poly.pdbx_seq_one_letter_code
_entity_poly.pdbx_strand_id
1 'polypeptide(L)'
;VYLRLYNKSPGWILSRPKEFLLELLEYAKNSCDKSDIDEEKLDMVNNALHILLTTQSDLLILIPPTGYIQIFINKLDNNNLIVSKTCLSLIHKFSLNLACLNDMIVTGKLAKNFNTIIETHPTLIELLCDSMVKIFEAKNEEFIHQSINTGLINNLLKVLDSNASQSTKAKVVQMFQTVLDSEYNSQINEVLNNSNIWKDFKDQKHDLFITSSNANHLLTNSTVNIAGYLKQSSAKTLPLVPPPIEE
;
A
#
# COMPACT_ATOMS: atom_id res chain seq x y z
N VAL A 1 -7.59 -22.55 -13.32
CA VAL A 1 -8.81 -22.90 -12.54
C VAL A 1 -8.53 -22.90 -11.04
N TYR A 2 -7.56 -23.68 -10.53
CA TYR A 2 -7.21 -23.73 -9.09
C TYR A 2 -6.94 -22.35 -8.46
N LEU A 3 -6.07 -21.55 -9.07
CA LEU A 3 -5.78 -20.18 -8.60
C LEU A 3 -7.01 -19.25 -8.56
N ARG A 4 -8.01 -19.44 -9.46
CA ARG A 4 -9.23 -18.63 -9.45
C ARG A 4 -10.09 -18.99 -8.24
N LEU A 5 -10.09 -20.26 -7.84
CA LEU A 5 -10.79 -20.74 -6.67
C LEU A 5 -10.09 -20.28 -5.39
N TYR A 6 -8.75 -20.37 -5.35
CA TYR A 6 -7.96 -19.85 -4.25
C TYR A 6 -8.21 -18.35 -4.01
N ASN A 7 -8.20 -17.54 -5.06
CA ASN A 7 -8.48 -16.10 -4.95
C ASN A 7 -9.90 -15.78 -4.44
N LYS A 8 -10.86 -16.70 -4.62
CA LYS A 8 -12.23 -16.58 -4.09
C LYS A 8 -12.35 -17.10 -2.66
N SER A 9 -11.35 -17.77 -2.12
CA SER A 9 -11.39 -18.46 -0.83
C SER A 9 -10.11 -18.16 -0.02
N PRO A 10 -10.00 -16.97 0.59
CA PRO A 10 -8.78 -16.50 1.26
C PRO A 10 -8.41 -17.30 2.53
N GLY A 11 -9.33 -18.09 3.07
CA GLY A 11 -9.11 -18.97 4.22
C GLY A 11 -8.69 -20.41 3.86
N TRP A 12 -8.45 -20.71 2.58
CA TRP A 12 -8.07 -22.06 2.19
C TRP A 12 -6.65 -22.39 2.66
N ILE A 13 -6.55 -23.37 3.57
CA ILE A 13 -5.29 -23.90 4.07
C ILE A 13 -4.58 -24.69 2.97
N LEU A 14 -3.37 -24.26 2.63
CA LEU A 14 -2.49 -24.94 1.67
C LEU A 14 -1.61 -25.96 2.38
N SER A 15 -1.48 -27.15 1.80
CA SER A 15 -0.62 -28.21 2.35
C SER A 15 0.87 -27.85 2.28
N ARG A 16 1.30 -27.07 1.28
CA ARG A 16 2.70 -26.68 1.04
C ARG A 16 2.81 -25.19 0.66
N PRO A 17 2.61 -24.26 1.61
CA PRO A 17 2.55 -22.84 1.31
C PRO A 17 3.88 -22.26 0.82
N LYS A 18 5.02 -22.86 1.22
CA LYS A 18 6.36 -22.42 0.79
C LYS A 18 6.62 -22.71 -0.69
N GLU A 19 6.36 -23.95 -1.13
CA GLU A 19 6.51 -24.34 -2.54
C GLU A 19 5.58 -23.50 -3.41
N PHE A 20 4.32 -23.33 -2.98
CA PHE A 20 3.34 -22.50 -3.67
C PHE A 20 3.79 -21.04 -3.81
N LEU A 21 4.33 -20.42 -2.75
CA LEU A 21 4.89 -19.07 -2.80
C LEU A 21 6.01 -18.96 -3.84
N LEU A 22 6.98 -19.88 -3.82
CA LEU A 22 8.12 -19.86 -4.72
C LEU A 22 7.70 -20.04 -6.18
N GLU A 23 6.76 -20.96 -6.46
CA GLU A 23 6.21 -21.15 -7.81
C GLU A 23 5.48 -19.89 -8.32
N LEU A 24 4.72 -19.21 -7.46
CA LEU A 24 4.05 -17.97 -7.83
C LEU A 24 5.03 -16.82 -8.09
N LEU A 25 6.07 -16.67 -7.27
CA LEU A 25 7.12 -15.66 -7.48
C LEU A 25 7.91 -15.95 -8.76
N GLU A 26 8.25 -17.21 -9.03
CA GLU A 26 8.92 -17.63 -10.26
C GLU A 26 8.05 -17.37 -11.49
N TYR A 27 6.75 -17.67 -11.41
CA TYR A 27 5.80 -17.36 -12.49
C TYR A 27 5.69 -15.86 -12.73
N ALA A 28 5.57 -15.05 -11.67
CA ALA A 28 5.48 -13.60 -11.77
C ALA A 28 6.75 -13.01 -12.41
N LYS A 29 7.93 -13.45 -11.96
CA LYS A 29 9.23 -13.08 -12.54
C LYS A 29 9.27 -13.39 -14.04
N ASN A 30 8.96 -14.63 -14.41
CA ASN A 30 9.05 -15.11 -15.80
C ASN A 30 8.01 -14.43 -16.70
N SER A 31 6.85 -14.05 -16.15
CA SER A 31 5.83 -13.29 -16.88
C SER A 31 6.29 -11.86 -17.15
N CYS A 32 7.02 -11.24 -16.21
CA CYS A 32 7.59 -9.90 -16.39
C CYS A 32 8.75 -9.85 -17.42
N ASP A 33 9.33 -10.99 -17.81
CA ASP A 33 10.38 -11.08 -18.85
C ASP A 33 9.81 -11.26 -20.26
N LYS A 34 8.52 -11.57 -20.40
CA LYS A 34 7.89 -11.81 -21.70
C LYS A 34 7.46 -10.50 -22.35
N SER A 35 7.62 -10.41 -23.67
CA SER A 35 7.11 -9.29 -24.46
C SER A 35 5.60 -9.29 -24.60
N ASP A 36 4.98 -10.48 -24.61
CA ASP A 36 3.53 -10.69 -24.62
C ASP A 36 3.08 -11.11 -23.23
N ILE A 37 2.54 -10.15 -22.47
CA ILE A 37 2.13 -10.34 -21.08
C ILE A 37 0.65 -10.69 -21.04
N ASP A 38 0.34 -11.87 -20.55
CA ASP A 38 -1.03 -12.26 -20.21
C ASP A 38 -1.46 -11.54 -18.93
N GLU A 39 -2.05 -10.35 -19.09
CA GLU A 39 -2.45 -9.46 -18.00
C GLU A 39 -3.41 -10.15 -17.02
N GLU A 40 -4.39 -10.89 -17.52
CA GLU A 40 -5.39 -11.57 -16.68
C GLU A 40 -4.73 -12.63 -15.79
N LYS A 41 -3.82 -13.44 -16.36
CA LYS A 41 -3.09 -14.43 -15.58
C LYS A 41 -2.13 -13.78 -14.59
N LEU A 42 -1.43 -12.72 -14.98
CA LEU A 42 -0.48 -12.05 -14.10
C LEU A 42 -1.18 -11.37 -12.93
N ASP A 43 -2.29 -10.66 -13.16
CA ASP A 43 -3.11 -10.07 -12.09
C ASP A 43 -3.68 -11.16 -11.16
N MET A 44 -4.06 -12.32 -11.71
CA MET A 44 -4.54 -13.45 -10.94
C MET A 44 -3.45 -14.06 -10.03
N VAL A 45 -2.22 -14.17 -10.53
CA VAL A 45 -1.04 -14.58 -9.72
C VAL A 45 -0.71 -13.53 -8.67
N ASN A 46 -0.72 -12.24 -9.04
CA ASN A 46 -0.45 -11.16 -8.11
C ASN A 46 -1.46 -11.12 -6.95
N ASN A 47 -2.75 -11.33 -7.24
CA ASN A 47 -3.78 -11.43 -6.22
C ASN A 47 -3.58 -12.67 -5.31
N ALA A 48 -3.21 -13.82 -5.88
CA ALA A 48 -2.90 -15.01 -5.09
C ALA A 48 -1.72 -14.77 -4.14
N LEU A 49 -0.65 -14.12 -4.61
CA LEU A 49 0.49 -13.70 -3.79
C LEU A 49 0.06 -12.74 -2.68
N HIS A 50 -0.78 -11.75 -3.01
CA HIS A 50 -1.31 -10.80 -2.04
C HIS A 50 -2.09 -11.50 -0.93
N ILE A 51 -3.01 -12.41 -1.28
CA ILE A 51 -3.80 -13.18 -0.32
C ILE A 51 -2.88 -14.05 0.54
N LEU A 52 -1.97 -14.80 -0.08
CA LEU A 52 -1.06 -15.69 0.64
C LEU A 52 -0.21 -14.95 1.66
N LEU A 53 0.42 -13.84 1.26
CA LEU A 53 1.29 -13.05 2.15
C LEU A 53 0.51 -12.26 3.21
N THR A 54 -0.79 -12.04 3.00
CA THR A 54 -1.66 -11.39 4.00
C THR A 54 -2.16 -12.41 5.01
N THR A 55 -2.55 -13.62 4.57
CA THR A 55 -3.02 -14.69 5.44
C THR A 55 -1.86 -15.34 6.21
N GLN A 56 -0.67 -15.43 5.62
CA GLN A 56 0.52 -16.07 6.19
C GLN A 56 1.74 -15.15 6.09
N SER A 57 1.76 -14.08 6.87
CA SER A 57 2.86 -13.10 6.90
C SER A 57 4.21 -13.71 7.31
N ASP A 58 4.21 -14.82 8.04
CA ASP A 58 5.42 -15.55 8.44
C ASP A 58 6.24 -16.02 7.23
N LEU A 59 5.62 -16.22 6.07
CA LEU A 59 6.32 -16.64 4.85
C LEU A 59 7.26 -15.55 4.32
N LEU A 60 7.03 -14.27 4.67
CA LEU A 60 7.88 -13.15 4.23
C LEU A 60 9.35 -13.35 4.66
N ILE A 61 9.60 -14.01 5.79
CA ILE A 61 10.96 -14.28 6.28
C ILE A 61 11.79 -15.15 5.32
N LEU A 62 11.12 -15.92 4.45
CA LEU A 62 11.77 -16.82 3.50
C LEU A 62 12.18 -16.12 2.20
N ILE A 63 11.67 -14.91 1.95
CA ILE A 63 11.84 -14.23 0.67
C ILE A 63 13.23 -13.59 0.50
N PRO A 64 13.82 -12.88 1.48
CA PRO A 64 15.15 -12.28 1.30
C PRO A 64 16.24 -13.22 0.75
N PRO A 65 16.44 -14.45 1.28
CA PRO A 65 17.50 -15.34 0.77
C PRO A 65 17.25 -15.87 -0.65
N THR A 66 16.05 -15.72 -1.21
CA THR A 66 15.73 -16.19 -2.56
C THR A 66 16.23 -15.25 -3.66
N GLY A 67 16.54 -13.99 -3.34
CA GLY A 67 16.92 -12.97 -4.31
C GLY A 67 15.77 -12.42 -5.18
N TYR A 68 14.53 -12.89 -5.00
CA TYR A 68 13.38 -12.39 -5.77
C TYR A 68 13.13 -10.89 -5.54
N ILE A 69 13.41 -10.38 -4.34
CA ILE A 69 13.26 -8.95 -4.00
C ILE A 69 14.07 -8.08 -4.95
N GLN A 70 15.35 -8.40 -5.12
CA GLN A 70 16.27 -7.65 -6.00
C GLN A 70 15.79 -7.68 -7.45
N ILE A 71 15.24 -8.81 -7.90
CA ILE A 71 14.69 -8.96 -9.26
C ILE A 71 13.51 -8.00 -9.46
N PHE A 72 12.54 -7.98 -8.55
CA PHE A 72 11.37 -7.11 -8.67
C PHE A 72 11.71 -5.62 -8.52
N ILE A 73 12.68 -5.27 -7.67
CA ILE A 73 13.18 -3.88 -7.60
C ILE A 73 13.80 -3.48 -8.93
N ASN A 74 14.69 -4.30 -9.49
CA ASN A 74 15.36 -3.99 -10.75
C ASN A 74 14.40 -3.92 -11.95
N LYS A 75 13.20 -4.49 -11.86
CA LYS A 75 12.17 -4.42 -12.91
C LYS A 75 11.15 -3.30 -12.71
N LEU A 76 11.27 -2.52 -11.63
CA LEU A 76 10.31 -1.48 -11.29
C LEU A 76 10.40 -0.25 -12.20
N ASP A 77 11.55 -0.03 -12.85
CA ASP A 77 11.80 1.06 -13.81
C ASP A 77 11.35 0.73 -15.25
N ASN A 78 10.54 -0.33 -15.41
CA ASN A 78 10.05 -0.76 -16.72
C ASN A 78 8.98 0.20 -17.25
N ASN A 79 8.95 0.39 -18.57
CA ASN A 79 7.96 1.22 -19.27
C ASN A 79 6.56 0.57 -19.30
N ASN A 80 6.48 -0.75 -19.07
CA ASN A 80 5.20 -1.46 -19.07
C ASN A 80 4.48 -1.27 -17.72
N LEU A 81 3.34 -0.58 -17.77
CA LEU A 81 2.49 -0.30 -16.61
C LEU A 81 2.13 -1.58 -15.82
N ILE A 82 1.85 -2.69 -16.50
CA ILE A 82 1.44 -3.94 -15.87
C ILE A 82 2.59 -4.51 -15.03
N VAL A 83 3.80 -4.54 -15.60
CA VAL A 83 5.01 -5.02 -14.90
C VAL A 83 5.30 -4.14 -13.69
N SER A 84 5.27 -2.82 -13.86
CA SER A 84 5.52 -1.86 -12.78
C SER A 84 4.47 -1.96 -11.68
N LYS A 85 3.18 -2.16 -12.03
CA LYS A 85 2.09 -2.41 -11.08
C LYS A 85 2.31 -3.70 -10.29
N THR A 86 2.65 -4.82 -10.95
CA THR A 86 2.91 -6.10 -10.27
C THR A 86 4.12 -5.98 -9.34
N CYS A 87 5.24 -5.43 -9.81
CA CYS A 87 6.44 -5.24 -9.00
C CYS A 87 6.17 -4.34 -7.79
N LEU A 88 5.47 -3.22 -7.99
CA LEU A 88 5.12 -2.29 -6.91
C LEU A 88 4.18 -2.94 -5.88
N SER A 89 3.21 -3.74 -6.33
CA SER A 89 2.30 -4.46 -5.43
C SER A 89 3.03 -5.47 -4.54
N LEU A 90 4.04 -6.16 -5.08
CA LEU A 90 4.89 -7.07 -4.30
C LEU A 90 5.81 -6.30 -3.35
N ILE A 91 6.43 -5.20 -3.80
CA ILE A 91 7.26 -4.32 -2.97
C ILE A 91 6.46 -3.77 -1.79
N HIS A 92 5.21 -3.37 -2.02
CA HIS A 92 4.30 -2.96 -0.94
C HIS A 92 4.14 -4.05 0.12
N LYS A 93 3.95 -5.32 -0.30
CA LYS A 93 3.84 -6.43 0.67
C LYS A 93 5.15 -6.72 1.37
N PHE A 94 6.27 -6.61 0.67
CA PHE A 94 7.59 -6.80 1.25
C PHE A 94 7.93 -5.70 2.27
N SER A 95 7.47 -4.46 2.08
CA SER A 95 7.74 -3.37 3.03
C SER A 95 7.07 -3.57 4.40
N LEU A 96 6.08 -4.46 4.50
CA LEU A 96 5.44 -4.81 5.77
C LEU A 96 6.33 -5.68 6.68
N ASN A 97 7.43 -6.23 6.15
CA ASN A 97 8.38 -7.03 6.91
C ASN A 97 9.76 -6.37 6.92
N LEU A 98 10.35 -6.20 8.11
CA LEU A 98 11.63 -5.53 8.28
C LEU A 98 12.81 -6.23 7.57
N ALA A 99 12.83 -7.57 7.53
CA ALA A 99 13.91 -8.30 6.86
C ALA A 99 13.85 -8.10 5.35
N CYS A 100 12.66 -8.16 4.76
CA CYS A 100 12.45 -7.83 3.34
C CYS A 100 12.79 -6.37 3.05
N LEU A 101 12.37 -5.44 3.92
CA LEU A 101 12.65 -4.01 3.76
C LEU A 101 14.15 -3.71 3.75
N ASN A 102 14.92 -4.34 4.63
CA ASN A 102 16.38 -4.16 4.62
C ASN A 102 16.99 -4.69 3.32
N ASP A 103 16.59 -5.86 2.84
CA ASP A 103 17.07 -6.40 1.56
C ASP A 103 16.68 -5.51 0.36
N MET A 104 15.50 -4.88 0.42
CA MET A 104 15.08 -3.90 -0.57
C MET A 104 15.99 -2.67 -0.60
N ILE A 105 16.35 -2.13 0.57
CA ILE A 105 17.17 -0.92 0.69
C ILE A 105 18.61 -1.17 0.23
N VAL A 106 19.18 -2.34 0.56
CA VAL A 106 20.53 -2.76 0.15
C VAL A 106 20.70 -2.77 -1.37
N THR A 107 19.61 -2.87 -2.15
CA THR A 107 19.67 -2.80 -3.61
C THR A 107 20.15 -1.43 -4.12
N GLY A 108 20.04 -0.35 -3.33
CA GLY A 108 20.52 0.99 -3.68
C GLY A 108 19.71 1.72 -4.76
N LYS A 109 18.77 1.04 -5.41
CA LYS A 109 17.97 1.56 -6.54
C LYS A 109 16.54 1.91 -6.16
N LEU A 110 16.10 1.59 -4.94
CA LEU A 110 14.71 1.69 -4.51
C LEU A 110 14.16 3.12 -4.69
N ALA A 111 14.87 4.11 -4.13
CA ALA A 111 14.47 5.52 -4.24
C ALA A 111 14.47 6.04 -5.69
N LYS A 112 15.43 5.57 -6.52
CA LYS A 112 15.50 5.95 -7.93
C LYS A 112 14.30 5.40 -8.72
N ASN A 113 13.94 4.14 -8.47
CA ASN A 113 12.83 3.51 -9.19
C ASN A 113 11.48 4.11 -8.79
N PHE A 114 11.34 4.56 -7.54
CA PHE A 114 10.18 5.34 -7.11
C PHE A 114 10.07 6.68 -7.86
N ASN A 115 11.18 7.38 -8.10
CA ASN A 115 11.18 8.58 -8.95
C ASN A 115 10.71 8.27 -10.36
N THR A 116 11.21 7.19 -10.96
CA THR A 116 10.78 6.77 -12.29
C THR A 116 9.27 6.52 -12.33
N ILE A 117 8.68 5.84 -11.34
CA ILE A 117 7.22 5.61 -11.30
C ILE A 117 6.44 6.92 -11.21
N ILE A 118 6.88 7.88 -10.38
CA ILE A 118 6.21 9.19 -10.25
C ILE A 118 6.18 9.91 -11.60
N GLU A 119 7.24 9.76 -12.40
CA GLU A 119 7.37 10.41 -13.71
C GLU A 119 6.64 9.66 -14.84
N THR A 120 6.66 8.32 -14.84
CA THR A 120 6.15 7.51 -15.95
C THR A 120 4.70 7.03 -15.76
N HIS A 121 4.27 6.80 -14.52
CA HIS A 121 3.00 6.12 -14.22
C HIS A 121 2.20 6.83 -13.12
N PRO A 122 1.51 7.95 -13.44
CA PRO A 122 0.70 8.70 -12.47
C PRO A 122 -0.40 7.87 -11.79
N THR A 123 -0.91 6.83 -12.47
CA THR A 123 -1.94 5.92 -11.95
C THR A 123 -1.46 5.08 -10.77
N LEU A 124 -0.16 4.88 -10.62
CA LEU A 124 0.43 4.07 -9.56
C LEU A 124 0.87 4.88 -8.33
N ILE A 125 0.78 6.22 -8.38
CA ILE A 125 1.27 7.11 -7.32
C ILE A 125 0.60 6.79 -5.98
N GLU A 126 -0.69 6.45 -5.95
CA GLU A 126 -1.38 6.12 -4.69
C GLU A 126 -0.79 4.87 -4.02
N LEU A 127 -0.64 3.77 -4.78
CA LEU A 127 -0.02 2.53 -4.29
C LEU A 127 1.46 2.74 -3.92
N LEU A 128 2.15 3.57 -4.69
CA LEU A 128 3.53 3.95 -4.41
C LEU A 128 3.64 4.66 -3.06
N CYS A 129 2.79 5.67 -2.83
CA CYS A 129 2.77 6.38 -1.57
C CYS A 129 2.43 5.44 -0.40
N ASP A 130 1.50 4.51 -0.54
CA ASP A 130 1.23 3.50 0.51
C ASP A 130 2.46 2.67 0.87
N SER A 131 3.22 2.27 -0.14
CA SER A 131 4.47 1.52 0.05
C SER A 131 5.52 2.38 0.73
N MET A 132 5.67 3.63 0.29
CA MET A 132 6.66 4.57 0.81
C MET A 132 6.37 4.96 2.27
N VAL A 133 5.11 5.12 2.68
CA VAL A 133 4.77 5.40 4.10
C VAL A 133 5.39 4.32 4.99
N LYS A 134 5.21 3.04 4.63
CA LYS A 134 5.77 1.91 5.40
C LYS A 134 7.30 1.87 5.39
N ILE A 135 7.91 2.28 4.29
CA ILE A 135 9.37 2.34 4.20
C ILE A 135 9.94 3.49 5.05
N PHE A 136 9.31 4.67 5.04
CA PHE A 136 9.71 5.82 5.86
C PHE A 136 9.45 5.59 7.36
N GLU A 137 8.38 4.87 7.72
CA GLU A 137 8.11 4.43 9.10
C GLU A 137 9.24 3.58 9.69
N ALA A 138 10.00 2.85 8.86
CA ALA A 138 11.15 2.07 9.31
C ALA A 138 12.36 2.94 9.72
N LYS A 139 12.36 4.24 9.40
CA LYS A 139 13.41 5.21 9.75
C LYS A 139 14.84 4.74 9.42
N ASN A 140 14.99 3.99 8.33
CA ASN A 140 16.29 3.47 7.90
C ASN A 140 17.15 4.58 7.28
N GLU A 141 18.35 4.78 7.82
CA GLU A 141 19.27 5.85 7.41
C GLU A 141 19.70 5.72 5.94
N GLU A 142 20.01 4.50 5.48
CA GLU A 142 20.50 4.27 4.12
C GLU A 142 19.44 4.65 3.08
N PHE A 143 18.17 4.34 3.35
CA PHE A 143 17.06 4.76 2.48
C PHE A 143 16.84 6.28 2.50
N ILE A 144 17.02 6.92 3.66
CA ILE A 144 16.93 8.38 3.77
C ILE A 144 18.01 9.05 2.92
N HIS A 145 19.27 8.60 3.01
CA HIS A 145 20.37 9.09 2.15
C HIS A 145 20.10 8.83 0.67
N GLN A 146 19.61 7.64 0.31
CA GLN A 146 19.20 7.34 -1.07
C GLN A 146 18.12 8.32 -1.56
N SER A 147 17.13 8.64 -0.72
CA SER A 147 16.03 9.55 -1.05
C SER A 147 16.49 10.99 -1.30
N ILE A 148 17.50 11.45 -0.56
CA ILE A 148 18.10 12.79 -0.76
C ILE A 148 18.92 12.79 -2.05
N ASN A 149 19.82 11.81 -2.22
CA ASN A 149 20.74 11.74 -3.35
C ASN A 149 20.02 11.58 -4.70
N THR A 150 18.90 10.86 -4.73
CA THR A 150 18.11 10.69 -5.96
C THR A 150 17.11 11.82 -6.19
N GLY A 151 16.96 12.77 -5.26
CA GLY A 151 15.96 13.83 -5.34
C GLY A 151 14.52 13.37 -5.12
N LEU A 152 14.30 12.22 -4.48
CA LEU A 152 12.97 11.69 -4.17
C LEU A 152 12.13 12.67 -3.34
N ILE A 153 12.76 13.37 -2.39
CA ILE A 153 12.10 14.41 -1.57
C ILE A 153 11.51 15.52 -2.46
N ASN A 154 12.25 15.95 -3.49
CA ASN A 154 11.77 16.99 -4.42
C ASN A 154 10.62 16.47 -5.29
N ASN A 155 10.68 15.21 -5.74
CA ASN A 155 9.60 14.63 -6.51
C ASN A 155 8.32 14.42 -5.67
N LEU A 156 8.45 14.07 -4.39
CA LEU A 156 7.33 14.04 -3.45
C LEU A 156 6.71 15.43 -3.22
N LEU A 157 7.52 16.50 -3.16
CA LEU A 157 7.01 17.87 -3.12
C LEU A 157 6.21 18.22 -4.39
N LYS A 158 6.65 17.78 -5.58
CA LYS A 158 5.86 17.93 -6.82
C LYS A 158 4.55 17.16 -6.76
N VAL A 159 4.51 15.99 -6.11
CA VAL A 159 3.26 15.23 -5.90
C VAL A 159 2.29 16.02 -5.02
N LEU A 160 2.77 16.75 -4.00
CA LEU A 160 1.92 17.64 -3.19
C LEU A 160 1.33 18.80 -4.00
N ASP A 161 2.10 19.38 -4.91
CA ASP A 161 1.65 20.46 -5.79
C ASP A 161 0.73 19.98 -6.93
N SER A 162 0.87 18.71 -7.33
CA SER A 162 0.04 18.11 -8.37
C SER A 162 -1.43 17.96 -7.97
N ASN A 163 -2.29 17.62 -8.94
CA ASN A 163 -3.71 17.30 -8.71
C ASN A 163 -3.93 15.89 -8.09
N ALA A 164 -2.99 15.42 -7.25
CA ALA A 164 -3.12 14.17 -6.52
C ALA A 164 -4.28 14.21 -5.52
N SER A 165 -4.81 13.04 -5.16
CA SER A 165 -5.88 12.93 -4.18
C SER A 165 -5.45 13.46 -2.80
N GLN A 166 -6.41 13.97 -2.02
CA GLN A 166 -6.12 14.47 -0.66
C GLN A 166 -5.51 13.37 0.23
N SER A 167 -5.95 12.12 0.04
CA SER A 167 -5.36 10.94 0.68
C SER A 167 -3.87 10.80 0.37
N THR A 168 -3.49 10.86 -0.91
CA THR A 168 -2.09 10.79 -1.33
C THR A 168 -1.28 11.95 -0.77
N LYS A 169 -1.81 13.18 -0.80
CA LYS A 169 -1.13 14.35 -0.21
C LYS A 169 -0.90 14.18 1.30
N ALA A 170 -1.90 13.69 2.03
CA ALA A 170 -1.79 13.40 3.45
C ALA A 170 -0.72 12.33 3.76
N LYS A 171 -0.63 11.27 2.94
CA LYS A 171 0.42 10.24 3.04
C LYS A 171 1.82 10.85 2.87
N VAL A 172 2.01 11.73 1.88
CA VAL A 172 3.30 12.40 1.66
C VAL A 172 3.67 13.30 2.85
N VAL A 173 2.72 14.06 3.39
CA VAL A 173 2.95 14.86 4.61
C VAL A 173 3.35 13.98 5.80
N GLN A 174 2.68 12.82 5.98
CA GLN A 174 3.03 11.86 7.02
C GLN A 174 4.47 11.34 6.87
N MET A 175 4.92 11.04 5.65
CA MET A 175 6.30 10.61 5.40
C MET A 175 7.30 11.69 5.85
N PHE A 176 7.08 12.94 5.46
CA PHE A 176 7.96 14.04 5.83
C PHE A 176 8.00 14.27 7.34
N GLN A 177 6.86 14.20 8.03
CA GLN A 177 6.83 14.27 9.50
C GLN A 177 7.62 13.13 10.15
N THR A 178 7.42 11.90 9.66
CA THR A 178 8.12 10.71 10.18
C THR A 178 9.65 10.85 10.06
N VAL A 179 10.11 11.48 8.98
CA VAL A 179 11.54 11.76 8.74
C VAL A 179 12.06 12.90 9.61
N LEU A 180 11.28 13.97 9.79
CA LEU A 180 11.65 15.09 10.66
C LEU A 180 11.72 14.67 12.14
N ASP A 181 10.88 13.73 12.55
CA ASP A 181 10.90 13.08 13.86
C ASP A 181 12.06 12.07 14.02
N SER A 182 12.94 11.94 13.03
CA SER A 182 14.14 11.09 13.08
C SER A 182 15.40 11.94 13.32
N GLU A 183 16.47 11.29 13.80
CA GLU A 183 17.75 11.94 14.12
C GLU A 183 18.48 12.47 12.86
N TYR A 184 18.09 11.99 11.68
CA TYR A 184 18.64 12.35 10.37
C TYR A 184 17.99 13.57 9.72
N ASN A 185 17.34 14.42 10.53
CA ASN A 185 16.47 15.50 10.07
C ASN A 185 17.21 16.67 9.41
N SER A 186 18.51 16.90 9.65
CA SER A 186 19.15 18.17 9.31
C SER A 186 19.09 18.52 7.82
N GLN A 187 19.52 17.59 6.96
CA GLN A 187 19.56 17.81 5.50
C GLN A 187 18.16 17.87 4.87
N ILE A 188 17.23 17.01 5.31
CA ILE A 188 15.86 17.00 4.79
C ILE A 188 15.10 18.23 5.28
N ASN A 189 15.33 18.66 6.51
CA ASN A 189 14.73 19.87 7.06
C ASN A 189 15.21 21.12 6.30
N GLU A 190 16.47 21.18 5.86
CA GLU A 190 16.93 22.26 4.96
C GLU A 190 16.19 22.26 3.62
N VAL A 191 16.07 21.10 2.96
CA VAL A 191 15.34 20.97 1.68
C VAL A 191 13.86 21.35 1.85
N LEU A 192 13.24 20.91 2.94
CA LEU A 192 11.83 21.19 3.25
C LEU A 192 11.61 22.67 3.65
N ASN A 193 12.49 23.29 4.43
CA ASN A 193 12.38 24.71 4.81
C ASN A 193 12.56 25.68 3.63
N ASN A 194 13.31 25.26 2.62
CA ASN A 194 13.47 25.99 1.37
C ASN A 194 12.23 25.87 0.46
N SER A 195 11.37 24.88 0.69
CA SER A 195 10.15 24.68 -0.10
C SER A 195 8.97 25.48 0.46
N ASN A 196 8.40 26.37 -0.37
CA ASN A 196 7.17 27.08 -0.01
C ASN A 196 5.97 26.13 0.10
N ILE A 197 5.93 25.07 -0.73
CA ILE A 197 4.88 24.05 -0.71
C ILE A 197 4.83 23.35 0.66
N TRP A 198 5.98 23.03 1.25
CA TRP A 198 6.00 22.39 2.57
C TRP A 198 5.44 23.29 3.67
N LYS A 199 5.72 24.61 3.62
CA LYS A 199 5.22 25.57 4.62
C LYS A 199 3.70 25.62 4.63
N ASP A 200 3.07 25.57 3.46
CA ASP A 200 1.61 25.60 3.35
C ASP A 200 0.96 24.32 3.89
N PHE A 201 1.62 23.17 3.74
CA PHE A 201 1.08 21.85 4.13
C PHE A 201 1.47 21.37 5.54
N LYS A 202 2.55 21.89 6.14
CA LYS A 202 3.05 21.48 7.46
C LYS A 202 2.01 21.64 8.57
N ASP A 203 1.25 22.73 8.53
CA ASP A 203 0.28 23.09 9.58
C ASP A 203 -1.16 22.61 9.26
N GLN A 204 -1.43 22.11 8.06
CA GLN A 204 -2.77 21.69 7.60
C GLN A 204 -3.19 20.27 8.03
N LYS A 205 -2.51 19.67 9.03
CA LYS A 205 -2.70 18.26 9.39
C LYS A 205 -4.17 17.93 9.72
N HIS A 206 -4.93 18.81 10.37
CA HIS A 206 -6.30 18.48 10.79
C HIS A 206 -7.35 18.56 9.67
N ASP A 207 -7.26 19.51 8.74
CA ASP A 207 -8.27 19.65 7.68
C ASP A 207 -8.11 18.62 6.55
N LEU A 208 -6.87 18.17 6.30
CA LEU A 208 -6.56 17.15 5.28
C LEU A 208 -7.18 15.76 5.61
N PHE A 209 -7.30 15.40 6.89
CA PHE A 209 -7.90 14.12 7.32
C PHE A 209 -9.42 14.19 7.60
N ILE A 210 -10.03 15.37 7.63
CA ILE A 210 -11.46 15.54 8.00
C ILE A 210 -12.40 15.57 6.77
N THR A 211 -11.89 15.75 5.54
CA THR A 211 -12.75 15.92 4.36
C THR A 211 -13.43 14.64 3.83
N SER A 212 -13.26 13.48 4.47
CA SER A 212 -14.01 12.26 4.14
C SER A 212 -15.12 11.91 5.14
N SER A 213 -15.76 12.89 5.81
CA SER A 213 -16.89 12.60 6.71
C SER A 213 -18.08 13.57 6.68
N ASN A 214 -18.31 14.31 5.59
CA ASN A 214 -19.49 15.19 5.48
C ASN A 214 -20.40 14.88 4.27
N ALA A 215 -20.74 13.60 4.07
CA ALA A 215 -21.81 13.18 3.15
C ALA A 215 -23.06 12.64 3.87
N ASN A 216 -23.31 13.02 5.13
CA ASN A 216 -24.56 12.74 5.86
C ASN A 216 -25.39 14.00 6.14
N HIS A 217 -25.30 15.01 5.28
CA HIS A 217 -26.25 16.14 5.25
C HIS A 217 -27.27 15.97 4.13
N LEU A 218 -28.06 14.89 4.22
CA LEU A 218 -29.38 14.79 3.57
C LEU A 218 -30.33 14.23 4.62
N LEU A 219 -30.83 15.11 5.48
CA LEU A 219 -32.24 15.17 5.86
C LEU A 219 -32.49 16.50 6.56
N THR A 220 -32.88 17.46 5.73
CA THR A 220 -33.42 18.77 6.08
C THR A 220 -34.57 18.61 7.06
N ASN A 221 -34.47 19.31 8.18
CA ASN A 221 -35.60 19.52 9.07
C ASN A 221 -36.51 20.59 8.45
N SER A 222 -37.66 20.20 7.90
CA SER A 222 -38.77 21.09 7.53
C SER A 222 -40.07 20.30 7.46
N THR A 223 -40.82 20.36 8.56
CA THR A 223 -42.28 20.28 8.69
C THR A 223 -43.09 19.97 7.41
N VAL A 224 -43.52 18.72 7.23
CA VAL A 224 -44.80 18.42 6.58
C VAL A 224 -45.49 17.28 7.35
N ASN A 225 -46.74 17.58 7.66
CA ASN A 225 -47.72 16.86 8.45
C ASN A 225 -48.19 15.58 7.72
N ILE A 226 -47.88 14.38 8.20
CA ILE A 226 -48.67 13.17 7.91
C ILE A 226 -48.76 12.33 9.19
N ALA A 227 -49.95 12.38 9.78
CA ALA A 227 -50.40 11.53 10.86
C ALA A 227 -50.50 10.06 10.42
N GLY A 228 -50.10 9.14 11.29
CA GLY A 228 -50.57 7.76 11.23
C GLY A 228 -49.55 6.70 11.66
N TYR A 229 -49.85 6.06 12.79
CA TYR A 229 -49.42 4.72 13.20
C TYR A 229 -48.06 4.56 13.92
N LEU A 230 -48.05 5.01 15.17
CA LEU A 230 -47.28 4.39 16.24
C LEU A 230 -47.79 2.96 16.49
N LYS A 231 -46.98 1.95 16.15
CA LYS A 231 -46.99 0.66 16.85
C LYS A 231 -45.60 0.38 17.40
N GLN A 232 -45.48 0.68 18.68
CA GLN A 232 -44.42 0.26 19.58
C GLN A 232 -44.41 -1.27 19.68
N SER A 233 -43.23 -1.89 19.53
CA SER A 233 -43.01 -3.29 19.90
C SER A 233 -41.59 -3.47 20.43
N SER A 234 -41.55 -3.50 21.76
CA SER A 234 -40.61 -4.10 22.71
C SER A 234 -39.37 -4.82 22.17
N ALA A 235 -38.22 -4.37 22.68
CA ALA A 235 -36.98 -5.13 22.76
C ALA A 235 -37.20 -6.49 23.45
N LYS A 236 -36.66 -7.57 22.85
CA LYS A 236 -36.36 -8.83 23.52
C LYS A 236 -34.91 -9.21 23.23
N THR A 237 -34.14 -9.22 24.30
CA THR A 237 -32.80 -9.79 24.45
C THR A 237 -32.81 -11.27 24.09
N LEU A 238 -31.84 -11.70 23.27
CA LEU A 238 -31.59 -13.10 22.91
C LEU A 238 -31.02 -13.87 24.11
N PRO A 239 -31.54 -15.07 24.44
CA PRO A 239 -30.89 -15.96 25.39
C PRO A 239 -29.78 -16.78 24.72
N LEU A 240 -28.61 -16.79 25.35
CA LEU A 240 -27.52 -17.76 25.15
C LEU A 240 -27.96 -19.12 25.74
N VAL A 241 -28.06 -20.19 24.93
CA VAL A 241 -27.79 -21.62 25.27
C VAL A 241 -28.22 -22.50 24.07
N PRO A 242 -27.49 -23.59 23.71
CA PRO A 242 -27.82 -24.46 22.58
C PRO A 242 -28.91 -25.50 22.94
N PRO A 243 -29.69 -25.99 21.96
CA PRO A 243 -30.78 -26.95 22.20
C PRO A 243 -30.26 -28.37 22.53
N PRO A 244 -30.95 -29.12 23.40
CA PRO A 244 -30.59 -30.48 23.77
C PRO A 244 -31.03 -31.50 22.70
N ILE A 245 -30.30 -32.63 22.68
CA ILE A 245 -30.56 -33.82 21.87
C ILE A 245 -31.45 -34.74 22.71
N GLU A 246 -32.57 -35.20 22.18
CA GLU A 246 -33.29 -36.37 22.69
C GLU A 246 -33.69 -37.30 21.53
N GLU A 247 -33.73 -38.59 21.86
CA GLU A 247 -33.75 -39.82 21.02
C GLU A 247 -34.82 -39.93 19.92
#